data_AF-M0MKZ1-F1
#
_entry.id   AF-M0MKZ1-F1
#
_cell.length_a   1.000
_cell.length_b   1.000
_cell.length_c   1.000
_cell.angle_alpha   90.00
_cell.angle_beta   90.00
_cell.angle_gamma   90.00
#
_symmetry.space_group_name_H-M   'P 1'
#
loop_
_entity.id
_entity.type
_entity.pdbx_description
1 polymer ?
#
loop_
_entity_poly.entity_id
_entity_poly.type
_entity_poly.pdbx_seq_one_letter_code
_entity_poly.pdbx_strand_id
1 'polypeptide(L)'
;MRRSEAREYDKHGDRWERRNKAFEHLCKACYRDLCHQPRDELEALLVEIQTELGSCSQETFLAHYEELVEDRYGPLEERER
;
A
#
# COMPACT_ATOMS: atom_id res chain seq x y z
N MET A 1 -4.99 -19.99 -16.31
CA MET A 1 -3.68 -20.12 -15.63
C MET A 1 -3.76 -21.21 -14.59
N ARG A 2 -2.74 -22.07 -14.42
CA ARG A 2 -2.77 -23.18 -13.45
C ARG A 2 -2.33 -22.66 -12.08
N ARG A 3 -2.93 -23.16 -10.99
CA ARG A 3 -2.61 -22.76 -9.59
C ARG A 3 -1.13 -22.85 -9.25
N SER A 4 -0.40 -23.77 -9.90
CA SER A 4 1.05 -23.98 -9.75
C SER A 4 1.92 -22.80 -10.20
N GLU A 5 1.36 -21.79 -10.87
CA GLU A 5 2.10 -20.63 -11.40
C GLU A 5 1.84 -19.34 -10.62
N ALA A 6 1.00 -19.38 -9.57
CA ALA A 6 0.64 -18.21 -8.77
C ALA A 6 1.65 -17.97 -7.63
N ARG A 7 2.00 -16.71 -7.36
CA ARG A 7 2.80 -16.31 -6.19
C ARG A 7 1.93 -16.32 -4.94
N GLU A 8 2.40 -16.96 -3.86
CA GLU A 8 1.76 -16.97 -2.55
C GLU A 8 2.09 -15.68 -1.78
N TYR A 9 1.07 -14.99 -1.27
CA TYR A 9 1.22 -13.79 -0.44
C TYR A 9 0.56 -14.00 0.93
N ASP A 10 1.30 -13.77 2.01
CA ASP A 10 0.76 -13.70 3.37
C ASP A 10 0.55 -12.23 3.74
N LYS A 11 -0.72 -11.81 3.83
CA LYS A 11 -1.11 -10.44 4.17
C LYS A 11 -0.71 -9.99 5.57
N HIS A 12 -0.23 -10.90 6.42
CA HIS A 12 0.17 -10.60 7.80
C HIS A 12 1.68 -10.69 8.04
N GLY A 13 2.51 -10.92 6.99
CA GLY A 13 3.97 -10.88 7.09
C GLY A 13 4.64 -12.02 7.88
N ASP A 14 3.88 -12.83 8.63
CA ASP A 14 4.39 -14.03 9.29
C ASP A 14 4.46 -15.18 8.29
N ARG A 15 5.62 -15.41 7.68
CA ARG A 15 5.81 -16.47 6.69
C ARG A 15 5.83 -17.89 7.28
N TRP A 16 6.07 -18.08 8.59
CA TRP A 16 6.46 -19.40 9.11
C TRP A 16 5.60 -19.94 10.28
N GLU A 17 5.07 -19.11 11.17
CA GLU A 17 4.58 -19.58 12.47
C GLU A 17 3.05 -19.84 12.52
N ARG A 18 2.25 -19.17 11.69
CA ARG A 18 0.77 -19.33 11.73
C ARG A 18 0.26 -20.63 11.08
N ARG A 19 -0.54 -21.40 11.82
CA ARG A 19 -1.33 -22.55 11.30
C ARG A 19 -2.67 -22.08 10.71
N ASN A 20 -3.12 -22.72 9.63
CA ASN A 20 -4.30 -22.35 8.79
C ASN A 20 -4.12 -21.09 7.92
N LYS A 21 -2.98 -20.94 7.24
CA LYS A 21 -2.83 -19.92 6.21
C LYS A 21 -3.64 -20.29 4.97
N ALA A 22 -4.49 -19.37 4.52
CA ALA A 22 -5.04 -19.38 3.18
C ALA A 22 -4.27 -18.32 2.39
N PHE A 23 -3.49 -18.76 1.41
CA PHE A 23 -2.81 -17.85 0.50
C PHE A 23 -3.78 -17.43 -0.61
N GLU A 24 -3.79 -16.14 -0.93
CA GLU A 24 -4.37 -15.69 -2.19
C GLU A 24 -3.41 -16.04 -3.32
N HIS A 25 -3.96 -16.65 -4.37
CA HIS A 25 -3.20 -17.05 -5.55
C HIS A 25 -3.48 -16.07 -6.69
N LEU A 26 -2.50 -15.21 -6.99
CA LEU A 26 -2.61 -14.24 -8.06
C LEU A 26 -1.87 -14.70 -9.32
N CYS A 27 -2.55 -14.57 -10.45
CA CYS A 27 -1.97 -14.72 -11.77
C CYS A 27 -0.95 -13.60 -12.05
N LYS A 28 0.02 -13.77 -12.97
CA LYS A 28 1.04 -12.73 -13.23
C LYS A 28 0.43 -11.39 -13.68
N ALA A 29 -0.62 -11.42 -14.49
CA ALA A 29 -1.35 -10.22 -14.89
C ALA A 29 -2.07 -9.59 -13.67
N CYS A 30 -2.83 -10.40 -12.94
CA CYS A 30 -3.53 -10.02 -11.71
C CYS A 30 -2.61 -9.37 -10.67
N TYR A 31 -1.40 -9.91 -10.49
CA TYR A 31 -0.39 -9.33 -9.60
C TYR A 31 0.13 -8.00 -10.12
N ARG A 32 0.38 -7.89 -11.44
CA ARG A 32 0.88 -6.66 -12.08
C ARG A 32 -0.13 -5.51 -11.99
N ASP A 33 -1.42 -5.82 -11.98
CA ASP A 33 -2.49 -4.83 -11.89
C ASP A 33 -2.71 -4.35 -10.44
N LEU A 34 -1.99 -4.89 -9.45
CA LEU A 34 -2.07 -4.42 -8.07
C LEU A 34 -1.25 -3.14 -7.87
N CYS A 35 -1.71 -2.29 -6.96
CA CYS A 35 -0.91 -1.20 -6.42
C CYS A 35 0.25 -1.78 -5.59
N HIS A 36 1.48 -1.54 -6.07
CA HIS A 36 2.72 -1.96 -5.42
C HIS A 36 3.35 -0.88 -4.55
N GLN A 37 2.66 0.23 -4.33
CA GLN A 37 3.15 1.29 -3.46
C GLN A 37 3.31 0.72 -2.04
N PRO A 38 4.48 0.94 -1.40
CA PRO A 38 4.68 0.53 -0.02
C PRO A 38 3.61 1.20 0.85
N ARG A 39 2.97 0.41 1.71
CA ARG A 39 1.96 0.89 2.67
C ARG A 39 2.50 1.00 4.09
N ASP A 40 3.81 0.81 4.25
CA ASP A 40 4.46 1.00 5.53
C ASP A 40 4.24 2.45 5.98
N GLU A 41 3.92 2.63 7.26
CA GLU A 41 3.67 3.94 7.88
C GLU A 41 2.45 4.72 7.36
N LEU A 42 1.73 4.21 6.34
CA LEU A 42 0.59 4.91 5.71
C LEU A 42 -0.50 5.28 6.73
N GLU A 43 -0.90 4.35 7.60
CA GLU A 43 -1.93 4.64 8.60
C GLU A 43 -1.48 5.72 9.60
N ALA A 44 -0.22 5.68 10.03
CA ALA A 44 0.34 6.68 10.94
C ALA A 44 0.34 8.07 10.28
N LEU A 45 0.73 8.15 9.01
CA LEU A 45 0.69 9.38 8.22
C LEU A 45 -0.73 9.92 8.06
N LEU A 46 -1.71 9.07 7.75
CA LEU A 46 -3.11 9.49 7.62
C LEU A 46 -3.69 10.01 8.95
N VAL A 47 -3.32 9.38 10.08
CA VAL A 47 -3.70 9.84 11.42
C VAL A 47 -3.06 11.18 11.75
N GLU A 48 -1.79 11.37 11.43
CA GLU A 48 -1.08 12.65 11.60
C GLU A 48 -1.80 13.80 10.90
N ILE A 49 -2.10 13.64 9.60
CA ILE A 49 -2.85 14.64 8.81
C ILE A 49 -4.22 14.91 9.43
N GLN A 50 -4.94 13.87 9.84
CA GLN A 50 -6.26 14.00 10.47
C GLN A 50 -6.18 14.72 11.84
N THR A 51 -5.12 14.50 12.60
CA THR A 51 -4.87 15.19 13.88
C THR A 51 -4.53 16.66 13.67
N GLU A 52 -3.75 16.99 12.64
CA GLU A 52 -3.36 18.38 12.33
C GLU A 52 -4.51 19.20 11.74
N LEU A 53 -5.22 18.66 10.75
CA LEU A 53 -6.27 19.39 10.03
C LEU A 53 -7.64 19.31 10.71
N GLY A 54 -7.86 18.31 11.56
CA GLY A 54 -9.18 18.02 12.09
C GLY A 54 -10.16 17.67 10.96
N SER A 55 -11.43 18.04 11.13
CA SER A 55 -12.44 17.79 10.09
C SER A 55 -12.26 18.79 8.94
N CYS A 56 -11.72 18.32 7.82
CA CYS A 56 -11.50 19.10 6.61
C CYS A 56 -12.18 18.45 5.39
N SER A 57 -12.18 19.15 4.26
CA SER A 57 -12.64 18.57 3.00
C SER A 57 -11.65 17.51 2.52
N GLN A 58 -12.14 16.56 1.73
CA GLN A 58 -11.29 15.55 1.10
C GLN A 58 -10.20 16.19 0.23
N GLU A 59 -10.51 17.28 -0.48
CA GLU A 59 -9.55 18.00 -1.32
C GLU A 59 -8.39 18.58 -0.50
N THR A 60 -8.69 19.24 0.63
CA THR A 60 -7.67 19.77 1.53
C THR A 60 -6.82 18.67 2.15
N PHE A 61 -7.45 17.55 2.54
CA PHE A 61 -6.73 16.40 3.07
C PHE A 61 -5.73 15.82 2.06
N LEU A 62 -6.16 15.65 0.80
CA LEU A 62 -5.31 15.09 -0.26
C LEU A 62 -4.14 16.01 -0.62
N ALA A 63 -4.35 17.33 -0.68
CA ALA A 63 -3.28 18.29 -0.93
C ALA A 63 -2.18 18.21 0.15
N HIS A 64 -2.57 18.16 1.43
CA HIS A 64 -1.60 17.98 2.53
C HIS A 64 -0.90 16.63 2.50
N TYR A 65 -1.62 15.56 2.14
CA TYR A 65 -1.02 14.24 1.96
C TYR A 65 0.05 14.25 0.87
N GLU A 66 -0.23 14.84 -0.29
CA GLU A 66 0.74 14.98 -1.38
C GLU A 66 1.99 15.75 -0.93
N GLU A 67 1.82 16.90 -0.27
CA GLU A 67 2.95 17.69 0.27
C GLU A 67 3.81 16.89 1.25
N LEU A 68 3.20 16.19 2.20
CA LEU A 68 3.91 15.38 3.19
C LEU A 68 4.66 14.19 2.56
N VAL A 69 4.04 13.54 1.58
CA VAL A 69 4.66 12.42 0.88
C VAL A 69 5.84 12.91 0.04
N GLU A 70 5.69 14.05 -0.66
CA GLU A 70 6.79 14.66 -1.41
C GLU A 70 7.96 15.08 -0.50
N ASP A 71 7.67 15.66 0.66
CA ASP A 71 8.70 16.07 1.63
C ASP A 71 9.48 14.88 2.19
N ARG A 72 8.78 13.78 2.53
CA ARG A 72 9.40 12.59 3.14
C ARG A 72 10.10 11.68 2.15
N TYR A 73 9.50 11.47 0.98
CA TYR A 73 9.91 10.40 0.05
C TYR A 73 10.37 10.95 -1.31
N GLY A 74 10.28 12.27 -1.54
CA GLY A 74 10.55 12.90 -2.82
C GLY A 74 9.34 12.86 -3.76
N PRO A 75 9.47 13.45 -4.97
CA PRO A 75 8.36 13.58 -5.91
C PRO A 75 7.73 12.23 -6.24
N LEU A 76 6.40 12.22 -6.31
CA LEU A 76 5.56 11.09 -6.70
C LEU A 76 5.65 10.79 -8.20
N GLU A 77 6.86 10.73 -8.77
CA GLU A 77 7.03 10.28 -10.15
C GLU A 77 7.00 8.75 -10.21
N GLU A 78 6.16 8.22 -11.11
CA GLU A 78 6.32 6.86 -11.59
C GLU A 78 7.73 6.75 -12.17
N ARG A 79 8.60 5.95 -11.54
CA ARG A 79 9.77 5.42 -12.22
C ARG A 79 9.27 4.51 -13.34
N GLU A 80 8.95 5.09 -14.49
CA GLU A 80 8.81 4.36 -15.74
C GLU A 80 10.07 3.50 -15.89
N ARG A 81 9.86 2.18 -15.93
CA ARG A 81 10.92 1.18 -15.99
C ARG A 81 11.18 0.78 -17.42
#